data_AF-A0A969MMY9-F1
#
_entry.id   AF-A0A969MMY9-F1
#
_cell.length_a   1.000
_cell.length_b   1.000
_cell.length_c   1.000
_cell.angle_alpha   90.00
_cell.angle_beta   90.00
_cell.angle_gamma   90.00
#
_symmetry.space_group_name_H-M   'P 1'
#
loop_
_entity.id
_entity.type
_entity.pdbx_description
1 polymer ?
#
loop_
_entity_poly.entity_id
_entity_poly.type
_entity_poly.pdbx_seq_one_letter_code
_entity_poly.pdbx_strand_id
1 'polypeptide(L)'
;MNELYKLHSCSGAESSWEQFTDMLRRDPRIGDSHLKVPGPDGYFGFGGHCFPKDTAGLLFYAQLLGIDLSVLNQAVRKNKEIRGE
;
A
#
# COMPACT_ATOMS: atom_id res chain seq x y z
N MET A 1 -3.32 0.40 -1.61
CA MET A 1 -4.57 -0.38 -1.39
C MET A 1 -5.17 -0.21 0.00
N ASN A 2 -4.40 -0.17 1.10
CA ASN A 2 -4.96 0.02 2.45
C ASN A 2 -5.91 1.22 2.59
N GLU A 3 -5.56 2.39 2.04
CA GLU A 3 -6.42 3.58 2.09
C GLU A 3 -7.71 3.39 1.28
N LEU A 4 -7.61 2.74 0.12
CA LEU A 4 -8.77 2.42 -0.72
C LEU A 4 -9.68 1.38 -0.07
N TYR A 5 -9.12 0.41 0.66
CA TYR A 5 -9.88 -0.53 1.48
C TYR A 5 -10.67 0.21 2.55
N LYS A 6 -10.04 1.15 3.27
CA LYS A 6 -10.72 1.97 4.27
C LYS A 6 -11.86 2.77 3.64
N LEU A 7 -11.61 3.44 2.52
CA LEU A 7 -12.65 4.17 1.80
C LEU A 7 -13.80 3.26 1.39
N HIS A 8 -13.51 2.12 0.77
CA HIS A 8 -14.50 1.12 0.35
C HIS A 8 -15.35 0.67 1.54
N SER A 9 -14.72 0.30 2.66
CA SER A 9 -15.41 -0.14 3.87
C SER A 9 -16.33 0.92 4.49
N CYS A 10 -16.01 2.20 4.31
CA CYS A 10 -16.82 3.31 4.81
C CYS A 10 -17.85 3.84 3.79
N SER A 11 -17.75 3.43 2.52
CA SER A 11 -18.54 4.01 1.42
C SER A 11 -20.00 3.54 1.38
N GLY A 12 -20.34 2.46 2.10
CA GLY A 12 -21.64 1.80 1.98
C GLY A 12 -21.82 1.01 0.68
N ALA A 13 -20.73 0.77 -0.07
CA ALA A 13 -20.77 -0.08 -1.26
C ALA A 13 -21.24 -1.51 -0.92
N GLU A 14 -22.15 -2.05 -1.71
CA GLU A 14 -22.66 -3.42 -1.52
C GLU A 14 -21.62 -4.49 -1.90
N SER A 15 -20.69 -4.16 -2.80
CA SER A 15 -19.63 -5.07 -3.23
C SER A 15 -18.67 -5.42 -2.08
N SER A 16 -18.23 -6.67 -1.99
CA SER A 16 -17.12 -7.04 -1.11
C SER A 16 -15.79 -6.47 -1.62
N TRP A 17 -14.76 -6.46 -0.77
CA TRP A 17 -13.41 -6.04 -1.18
C TRP A 17 -12.84 -6.96 -2.28
N GLU A 18 -13.14 -8.24 -2.21
CA GLU A 18 -12.73 -9.24 -3.20
C GLU A 18 -13.37 -8.94 -4.55
N GLN A 19 -14.67 -8.63 -4.58
CA GLN A 19 -15.37 -8.25 -5.80
C GLN A 19 -14.81 -6.94 -6.38
N PHE A 20 -14.55 -5.95 -5.52
CA PHE A 20 -13.92 -4.69 -5.93
C PHE A 20 -12.54 -4.91 -6.55
N THR A 21 -11.68 -5.71 -5.90
CA THR A 21 -10.35 -5.98 -6.45
C THR A 21 -10.38 -6.90 -7.67
N ASP A 22 -11.35 -7.80 -7.83
CA ASP A 22 -11.54 -8.59 -9.06
C ASP A 22 -11.76 -7.67 -10.26
N MET A 23 -12.58 -6.64 -10.11
CA MET A 23 -12.82 -5.64 -11.16
C MET A 23 -11.54 -4.90 -11.55
N LEU A 24 -10.68 -4.55 -10.58
CA LEU A 24 -9.40 -3.89 -10.86
C LEU A 24 -8.41 -4.80 -11.59
N ARG A 25 -8.36 -6.10 -11.24
CA ARG A 25 -7.44 -7.08 -11.86
C ARG A 25 -7.74 -7.36 -13.32
N ARG A 26 -8.97 -7.09 -13.76
CA ARG A 26 -9.37 -7.21 -15.17
C ARG A 26 -8.70 -6.18 -16.07
N ASP A 27 -8.17 -5.09 -15.52
CA ASP A 27 -7.31 -4.17 -16.27
C ASP A 27 -5.85 -4.67 -16.22
N PRO A 28 -5.30 -5.16 -17.35
CA PRO A 28 -3.94 -5.71 -17.38
C PRO A 28 -2.85 -4.68 -17.08
N ARG A 29 -3.14 -3.37 -17.13
CA ARG A 29 -2.19 -2.31 -16.75
C ARG A 29 -2.01 -2.20 -15.24
N ILE A 30 -3.00 -2.65 -14.46
CA ILE A 30 -2.91 -2.74 -12.99
C ILE A 30 -2.27 -4.07 -12.61
N GLY A 31 -2.70 -5.17 -13.23
CA GLY A 31 -2.23 -6.52 -12.94
C GLY A 31 -3.02 -7.22 -11.84
N ASP A 32 -2.61 -8.45 -11.51
CA ASP A 32 -3.38 -9.42 -10.71
C ASP A 32 -2.93 -9.56 -9.24
N SER A 33 -1.83 -8.90 -8.86
CA SER A 33 -1.16 -9.10 -7.56
C SER A 33 -1.17 -7.84 -6.67
N HIS A 34 -0.80 -7.99 -5.39
CA HIS A 34 -0.63 -6.90 -4.42
C HIS A 34 -1.89 -6.05 -4.11
N LEU A 35 -3.09 -6.56 -4.43
CA LEU A 35 -4.37 -5.89 -4.14
C LEU A 35 -5.04 -6.33 -2.83
N LYS A 36 -4.52 -7.38 -2.19
CA LYS A 36 -5.08 -7.97 -0.98
C LYS A 36 -4.91 -7.04 0.23
N VAL A 37 -5.98 -6.86 1.00
CA VAL A 37 -6.00 -6.13 2.27
C VAL A 37 -6.94 -6.87 3.23
N PRO A 38 -6.49 -7.33 4.42
CA PRO A 38 -5.12 -7.31 4.94
C PRO A 38 -4.11 -8.05 4.05
N GLY A 39 -2.82 -7.76 4.24
CA GLY A 39 -1.73 -8.34 3.47
C GLY A 39 -1.60 -9.86 3.63
N PRO A 40 -0.66 -10.49 2.90
CA PRO A 40 -0.38 -11.93 3.03
C PRO A 40 0.03 -12.36 4.45
N ASP A 41 0.60 -11.43 5.22
CA ASP A 41 0.97 -11.62 6.63
C ASP A 41 -0.21 -11.46 7.61
N GLY A 42 -1.41 -11.16 7.11
CA GLY A 42 -2.62 -11.00 7.93
C GLY A 42 -2.79 -9.61 8.54
N TYR A 43 -1.86 -8.67 8.29
CA TYR A 43 -1.89 -7.33 8.87
C TYR A 43 -2.18 -6.26 7.83
N PHE A 44 -2.73 -5.13 8.26
CA PHE A 44 -2.86 -3.94 7.43
C PHE A 44 -1.50 -3.26 7.25
N GLY A 45 -1.29 -2.58 6.12
CA GLY A 45 0.02 -2.04 5.75
C GLY A 45 0.91 -3.09 5.08
N PHE A 46 1.99 -2.69 4.42
CA PHE A 46 3.07 -3.59 4.03
C PHE A 46 4.02 -3.84 5.21
N GLY A 47 4.65 -5.01 5.22
CA GLY A 47 5.57 -5.44 6.28
C GLY A 47 6.67 -6.35 5.74
N GLY A 48 7.18 -7.24 6.59
CA GLY A 48 8.30 -8.13 6.27
C GLY A 48 9.65 -7.44 6.34
N HIS A 49 10.73 -8.17 6.07
CA HIS A 49 12.08 -7.66 6.26
C HIS A 49 12.57 -6.77 5.11
N CYS A 50 12.10 -7.00 3.87
CA CYS A 50 12.67 -6.34 2.69
C CYS A 50 12.00 -5.00 2.37
N PHE A 51 10.70 -4.97 2.18
CA PHE A 51 10.07 -3.75 1.64
C PHE A 51 10.18 -2.53 2.59
N PRO A 52 9.99 -2.67 3.92
CA PRO A 52 10.25 -1.58 4.86
C PRO A 52 11.71 -1.09 4.84
N LYS A 53 12.70 -2.00 4.83
CA LYS A 53 14.12 -1.59 4.81
C LYS A 53 14.52 -0.93 3.49
N ASP A 54 14.05 -1.47 2.38
CA ASP A 54 14.44 -1.01 1.04
C ASP A 54 13.81 0.35 0.72
N THR A 55 12.55 0.57 1.12
CA THR A 55 11.91 1.90 0.97
C THR A 55 12.55 2.95 1.86
N ALA A 56 12.91 2.62 3.11
CA ALA A 56 13.65 3.53 3.99
C ALA A 56 15.04 3.87 3.42
N GLY A 57 15.76 2.87 2.89
CA GLY A 57 17.05 3.06 2.24
C GLY A 57 16.97 3.96 1.01
N LEU A 58 15.95 3.78 0.15
CA LEU A 58 15.73 4.63 -1.01
C LEU A 58 15.40 6.08 -0.63
N LEU A 59 14.56 6.29 0.38
CA LEU A 59 14.25 7.64 0.88
C LEU A 59 15.49 8.34 1.43
N PHE A 60 16.31 7.64 2.22
CA PHE A 60 17.56 8.18 2.72
C PHE A 60 18.53 8.55 1.58
N TYR A 61 18.67 7.66 0.59
CA TYR A 61 19.53 7.92 -0.56
C TYR A 61 19.05 9.12 -1.38
N ALA A 62 17.74 9.25 -1.62
CA ALA A 62 17.15 10.39 -2.32
C ALA A 62 17.40 11.71 -1.56
N GLN A 63 17.30 11.68 -0.22
CA GLN A 63 17.61 12.83 0.63
C GLN A 63 19.07 13.28 0.49
N LEU A 64 20.03 12.35 0.43
CA LEU A 64 21.45 12.68 0.21
C LEU A 64 21.70 13.39 -1.13
N LEU A 65 20.86 13.13 -2.13
CA LEU A 65 20.91 13.75 -3.46
C LEU A 65 20.03 15.00 -3.60
N GLY A 66 19.30 15.39 -2.55
CA GLY A 66 18.34 16.51 -2.60
C GLY A 66 17.13 16.24 -3.50
N ILE A 67 16.77 14.96 -3.73
CA ILE A 67 15.64 14.54 -4.56
C ILE A 67 14.44 14.20 -3.66
N ASP A 68 13.27 14.75 -3.99
CA ASP A 68 12.03 14.44 -3.28
C ASP A 68 11.28 13.27 -3.93
N LEU A 69 11.21 12.14 -3.20
CA LEU A 69 10.36 11.01 -3.53
C LEU A 69 9.03 11.10 -2.78
N SER A 70 8.28 12.17 -3.03
CA SER A 70 7.07 12.52 -2.27
C SER A 70 6.05 11.37 -2.16
N VAL A 71 5.80 10.65 -3.25
CA VAL A 71 4.87 9.51 -3.28
C VAL A 71 5.35 8.38 -2.38
N LEU A 72 6.63 8.00 -2.48
CA LEU A 72 7.21 6.94 -1.65
C LEU A 72 7.22 7.35 -0.18
N ASN A 73 7.56 8.61 0.11
CA ASN A 73 7.60 9.15 1.45
C ASN A 73 6.22 9.09 2.11
N GLN A 74 5.17 9.52 1.40
CA GLN A 74 3.80 9.41 1.89
C GLN A 74 3.37 7.95 2.08
N ALA A 75 3.71 7.06 1.16
CA ALA A 75 3.39 5.64 1.29
C ALA A 75 4.05 5.01 2.53
N VAL A 76 5.33 5.30 2.79
CA VAL A 76 6.05 4.83 3.99
C VAL A 76 5.47 5.43 5.25
N ARG A 77 5.19 6.74 5.27
CA ARG A 77 4.64 7.41 6.45
C ARG A 77 3.25 6.87 6.81
N LYS A 78 2.39 6.71 5.80
CA LYS A 78 1.07 6.09 5.95
C LYS A 78 1.18 4.65 6.45
N ASN A 79 2.17 3.90 5.95
CA ASN A 79 2.39 2.53 6.38
C ASN A 79 2.75 2.42 7.86
N LYS A 80 3.65 3.29 8.33
CA LYS A 80 4.02 3.40 9.74
C LYS A 80 2.82 3.70 10.64
N GLU A 81 1.99 4.67 10.24
CA GLU A 81 0.72 4.97 10.95
C GLU A 81 -0.20 3.75 11.03
N ILE A 82 -0.32 2.96 9.95
CA ILE A 82 -1.17 1.76 9.91
C ILE A 82 -0.59 0.63 10.77
N ARG A 83 0.74 0.48 10.79
CA ARG A 83 1.45 -0.58 11.53
C ARG A 83 1.70 -0.23 12.99
N GLY A 84 1.52 1.04 13.38
CA GLY A 84 1.81 1.53 14.73
C GLY A 84 3.31 1.67 15.00
N GLU A 85 4.09 2.03 13.97
CA GLU A 85 5.56 2.17 13.97
C GLU A 85 6.03 3.63 13.84
#